data_AF-A0AAJ1V435-F1
#
_entry.id   AF-A0AAJ1V435-F1
#
_cell.length_a   1.000
_cell.length_b   1.000
_cell.length_c   1.000
_cell.angle_alpha   90.00
_cell.angle_beta   90.00
_cell.angle_gamma   90.00
#
_symmetry.space_group_name_H-M   'P 1'
#
loop_
_entity.id
_entity.type
_entity.pdbx_description
1 polymer ?
#
loop_
_entity_poly.entity_id
_entity_poly.type
_entity_poly.pdbx_seq_one_letter_code
_entity_poly.pdbx_strand_id
1 'polypeptide(L)'
;MAETIKARITVAQKTESEWLKSDVILLKGEIGIASDTQVIKVGNGSDKWANLKSHKGEKGDSLTVSKQTKLSNGNIKLVLSDKTEVVIPKGEPFTFNDLTPKQIEKIKAKEIDLSNYATKSDLANVDVSGQLKNYTTNVGIDDDGFIAFNRDGNWYTTDARTPYRKQVAFKDHKHEITDINNLQTSLNNKANENHTHREYIRNVGVDDDGFIAFNRDGNWYTTDARTPYRKQVA
;
A
#
# COMPACT_ATOMS: atom_id res chain seq x y z
N MET A 1 57.85 -5.95 -47.82
CA MET A 1 56.89 -7.00 -47.44
C MET A 1 57.66 -8.05 -46.67
N ALA A 2 57.24 -8.38 -45.44
CA ALA A 2 57.81 -9.49 -44.69
C ALA A 2 56.93 -10.73 -44.92
N GLU A 3 57.54 -11.83 -45.34
CA GLU A 3 56.87 -13.13 -45.40
C GLU A 3 56.91 -13.78 -44.02
N THR A 4 55.75 -14.26 -43.56
CA THR A 4 55.63 -14.96 -42.29
C THR A 4 55.68 -16.46 -42.53
N ILE A 5 56.75 -17.11 -42.08
CA ILE A 5 56.88 -18.57 -42.09
C ILE A 5 56.43 -19.13 -40.74
N LYS A 6 55.54 -20.13 -40.74
CA LYS A 6 55.15 -20.88 -39.55
C LYS A 6 55.83 -22.25 -39.58
N ALA A 7 56.71 -22.50 -38.62
CA ALA A 7 57.42 -23.76 -38.49
C ALA A 7 57.42 -24.24 -37.03
N ARG A 8 57.56 -25.56 -36.83
CA ARG A 8 57.92 -26.15 -35.54
C ARG A 8 59.41 -26.48 -35.58
N ILE A 9 60.16 -25.98 -34.60
CA ILE A 9 61.60 -26.16 -34.53
C ILE A 9 61.92 -26.98 -33.28
N THR A 10 62.70 -28.04 -33.44
CA THR A 10 63.33 -28.74 -32.32
C THR A 10 64.70 -28.11 -32.10
N VAL A 11 65.01 -27.76 -30.86
CA VAL A 11 66.30 -27.18 -30.47
C VAL A 11 67.13 -28.20 -29.71
N ALA A 12 68.41 -27.90 -29.49
CA ALA A 12 69.26 -28.74 -28.67
C ALA A 12 68.71 -28.83 -27.25
N GLN A 13 68.44 -30.04 -26.77
CA GLN A 13 67.87 -30.30 -25.45
C GLN A 13 68.56 -31.47 -24.76
N LYS A 14 68.80 -31.33 -23.46
CA LYS A 14 69.29 -32.35 -22.50
C LYS A 14 68.78 -31.97 -21.12
N THR A 15 68.96 -32.80 -20.10
CA THR A 15 68.84 -32.35 -18.70
C THR A 15 69.99 -31.42 -18.33
N GLU A 16 69.82 -30.58 -17.30
CA GLU A 16 70.88 -29.69 -16.80
C GLU A 16 72.16 -30.48 -16.47
N SER A 17 72.02 -31.65 -15.84
CA SER A 17 73.16 -32.50 -15.49
C SER A 17 73.88 -33.07 -16.71
N GLU A 18 73.15 -33.42 -17.76
CA GLU A 18 73.74 -33.89 -19.03
C GLU A 18 74.42 -32.75 -19.78
N TRP A 19 73.84 -31.54 -19.75
CA TRP A 19 74.46 -30.36 -20.33
C TRP A 19 75.77 -29.99 -19.65
N LEU A 20 75.82 -30.03 -18.31
CA LEU A 20 77.03 -29.76 -17.53
C LEU A 20 78.16 -30.77 -17.79
N LYS A 21 77.82 -32.00 -18.17
CA LYS A 21 78.78 -33.05 -18.58
C LYS A 21 79.12 -33.03 -20.07
N SER A 22 78.42 -32.22 -20.86
CA SER A 22 78.54 -32.21 -22.31
C SER A 22 79.73 -31.36 -22.77
N ASP A 23 80.49 -31.87 -23.73
CA ASP A 23 81.52 -31.09 -24.44
C ASP A 23 80.96 -30.26 -25.61
N VAL A 24 79.63 -30.13 -25.71
CA VAL A 24 78.98 -29.41 -26.81
C VAL A 24 79.08 -27.91 -26.56
N ILE A 25 79.54 -27.17 -27.58
CA ILE A 25 79.55 -25.71 -27.62
C ILE A 25 78.44 -25.28 -28.59
N LEU A 26 77.44 -24.56 -28.06
CA LEU A 26 76.35 -24.03 -28.87
C LEU A 26 76.87 -22.90 -29.76
N LEU A 27 76.44 -22.88 -31.02
CA LEU A 27 76.79 -21.81 -31.95
C LEU A 27 76.30 -20.45 -31.44
N LYS A 28 76.93 -19.38 -31.92
CA LYS A 28 76.51 -18.02 -31.57
C LYS A 28 75.06 -17.78 -32.02
N GLY A 29 74.16 -17.55 -31.06
CA GLY A 29 72.73 -17.38 -31.30
C GLY A 29 71.90 -18.67 -31.28
N GLU A 30 72.52 -19.85 -31.14
CA GLU A 30 71.80 -21.12 -31.00
C GLU A 30 71.13 -21.21 -29.63
N ILE A 31 69.88 -21.67 -29.59
CA ILE A 31 69.12 -21.85 -28.35
C ILE A 31 69.31 -23.29 -27.86
N GLY A 32 69.72 -23.43 -26.60
CA GLY A 32 69.73 -24.70 -25.89
C GLY A 32 68.77 -24.69 -24.70
N ILE A 33 68.15 -25.83 -24.42
CA ILE A 33 67.18 -26.00 -23.33
C ILE A 33 67.63 -27.12 -22.39
N ALA A 34 67.70 -26.82 -21.09
CA ALA A 34 67.73 -27.84 -20.05
C ALA A 34 66.29 -28.26 -19.72
N SER A 35 65.89 -29.46 -20.14
CA SER A 35 64.49 -29.89 -20.16
C SER A 35 63.88 -30.12 -18.77
N ASP A 36 64.70 -30.47 -17.78
CA ASP A 36 64.30 -30.74 -16.39
C ASP A 36 64.21 -29.47 -15.54
N THR A 37 65.10 -28.49 -15.75
CA THR A 37 65.14 -27.23 -14.99
C THR A 37 64.43 -26.08 -15.71
N GLN A 38 64.05 -26.28 -16.97
CA GLN A 38 63.48 -25.28 -17.87
C GLN A 38 64.40 -24.06 -18.06
N VAL A 39 65.71 -24.24 -17.93
CA VAL A 39 66.69 -23.19 -18.20
C VAL A 39 66.93 -23.09 -19.70
N ILE A 40 66.78 -21.88 -20.22
CA ILE A 40 67.10 -21.54 -21.62
C ILE A 40 68.42 -20.79 -21.62
N LYS A 41 69.35 -21.18 -22.49
CA LYS A 41 70.60 -20.47 -22.74
C LYS A 41 70.76 -20.23 -24.24
N VAL A 42 71.46 -19.14 -24.57
CA VAL A 42 71.82 -18.81 -25.96
C VAL A 42 73.33 -18.97 -26.08
N GLY A 43 73.77 -19.75 -27.06
CA GLY A 43 75.17 -19.99 -27.36
C GLY A 43 75.89 -18.72 -27.79
N ASN A 44 77.17 -18.62 -27.45
CA ASN A 44 78.07 -17.56 -27.92
C ASN A 44 79.13 -18.07 -28.90
N GLY A 45 79.16 -19.38 -29.19
CA GLY A 45 80.11 -20.02 -30.09
C GLY A 45 81.45 -20.43 -29.46
N SER A 46 81.67 -20.18 -28.17
CA SER A 46 82.93 -20.50 -27.48
C SER A 46 82.74 -21.26 -26.18
N ASP A 47 81.70 -20.93 -25.43
CA ASP A 47 81.55 -21.38 -24.05
C ASP A 47 80.71 -22.65 -23.95
N LYS A 48 81.11 -23.54 -23.04
CA LYS A 48 80.29 -24.67 -22.61
C LYS A 48 79.06 -24.19 -21.86
N TRP A 49 78.03 -25.03 -21.81
CA TRP A 49 76.75 -24.76 -21.13
C TRP A 49 76.89 -24.12 -19.75
N ALA A 50 77.83 -24.61 -18.92
CA ALA A 50 78.06 -24.10 -17.56
C ALA A 50 78.33 -22.59 -17.50
N ASN A 51 79.01 -22.05 -18.51
CA ASN A 51 79.46 -20.66 -18.56
C ASN A 51 78.52 -19.74 -19.35
N LEU A 52 77.50 -20.28 -20.00
CA LEU A 52 76.49 -19.49 -20.73
C LEU A 52 75.49 -18.84 -19.76
N LYS A 53 75.03 -17.63 -20.12
CA LYS A 53 73.99 -16.90 -19.39
C LYS A 53 72.64 -17.61 -19.47
N SER A 54 72.03 -17.89 -18.33
CA SER A 54 70.66 -18.37 -18.24
C SER A 54 69.64 -17.24 -18.46
N HIS A 55 68.54 -17.58 -19.12
CA HIS A 55 67.43 -16.68 -19.42
C HIS A 55 66.12 -17.14 -18.77
N LYS A 56 66.21 -17.72 -17.56
CA LYS A 56 65.04 -18.16 -16.80
C LYS A 56 64.41 -16.96 -16.09
N GLY A 57 63.09 -16.82 -16.18
CA GLY A 57 62.35 -15.87 -15.34
C GLY A 57 62.46 -16.22 -13.86
N GLU A 58 62.34 -15.23 -12.97
CA GLU A 58 62.33 -15.49 -11.53
C GLU A 58 61.15 -16.41 -11.17
N LYS A 59 61.40 -17.31 -10.22
CA LYS A 59 60.32 -18.12 -9.66
C LYS A 59 59.37 -17.18 -8.92
N GLY A 60 58.08 -17.21 -9.26
CA GLY A 60 57.08 -16.42 -8.54
C GLY A 60 56.88 -16.89 -7.10
N ASP A 61 56.60 -15.95 -6.21
CA ASP A 61 56.24 -16.22 -4.82
C ASP A 61 54.76 -16.60 -4.69
N SER A 62 54.44 -17.44 -3.69
CA SER A 62 53.06 -17.79 -3.38
C SER A 62 52.32 -16.62 -2.75
N LEU A 63 51.14 -16.30 -3.26
CA LEU A 63 50.20 -15.38 -2.63
C LEU A 63 49.47 -16.09 -1.47
N THR A 64 49.41 -15.44 -0.31
CA THR A 64 48.65 -15.92 0.86
C THR A 64 47.70 -14.84 1.36
N VAL A 65 46.68 -15.22 2.12
CA VAL A 65 45.79 -14.26 2.77
C VAL A 65 46.47 -13.76 4.05
N SER A 66 46.76 -12.46 4.11
CA SER A 66 47.40 -11.82 5.26
C SER A 66 46.37 -11.35 6.29
N LYS A 67 45.17 -10.94 5.86
CA LYS A 67 44.10 -10.50 6.75
C LYS A 67 42.72 -10.73 6.15
N GLN A 68 41.76 -11.07 6.99
CA GLN A 68 40.34 -11.10 6.67
C GLN A 68 39.59 -10.17 7.63
N THR A 69 38.66 -9.37 7.12
CA THR A 69 37.84 -8.46 7.95
C THR A 69 36.42 -8.38 7.42
N LYS A 70 35.43 -8.50 8.32
CA LYS A 70 34.03 -8.28 7.99
C LYS A 70 33.74 -6.79 8.01
N LEU A 71 33.18 -6.26 6.93
CA LEU A 71 32.80 -4.86 6.79
C LEU A 71 31.40 -4.62 7.40
N SER A 72 31.08 -3.36 7.67
CA SER A 72 29.78 -2.95 8.25
C SER A 72 28.58 -3.33 7.37
N ASN A 73 28.75 -3.32 6.04
CA ASN A 73 27.75 -3.78 5.08
C ASN A 73 27.63 -5.32 4.98
N GLY A 74 28.43 -6.07 5.75
CA GLY A 74 28.44 -7.53 5.78
C GLY A 74 29.35 -8.19 4.74
N ASN A 75 29.97 -7.43 3.84
CA ASN A 75 30.98 -7.95 2.90
C ASN A 75 32.23 -8.42 3.65
N ILE A 76 33.02 -9.27 3.02
CA ILE A 76 34.32 -9.70 3.53
C ILE A 76 35.42 -9.01 2.72
N LYS A 77 36.32 -8.30 3.39
CA LYS A 77 37.54 -7.77 2.81
C LYS A 77 38.70 -8.72 3.12
N LEU A 78 39.37 -9.20 2.08
CA LEU A 78 40.62 -9.94 2.15
C LEU A 78 41.78 -9.03 1.78
N VAL A 79 42.88 -9.13 2.52
CA VAL A 79 44.17 -8.54 2.17
C VAL A 79 45.12 -9.70 1.90
N LEU A 80 45.82 -9.66 0.76
CA LEU A 80 46.78 -10.67 0.36
C LEU A 80 48.21 -10.30 0.85
N SER A 81 49.17 -11.21 0.68
CA SER A 81 50.57 -11.01 1.09
C SER A 81 51.28 -9.89 0.32
N ASP A 82 50.83 -9.60 -0.89
CA ASP A 82 51.28 -8.49 -1.74
C ASP A 82 50.54 -7.16 -1.46
N LYS A 83 49.67 -7.13 -0.44
CA LYS A 83 48.78 -6.02 -0.07
C LYS A 83 47.62 -5.76 -1.04
N THR A 84 47.42 -6.61 -2.04
CA THR A 84 46.21 -6.57 -2.87
C THR A 84 44.98 -6.78 -1.99
N GLU A 85 43.94 -5.97 -2.21
CA GLU A 85 42.68 -6.04 -1.47
C GLU A 85 41.56 -6.57 -2.35
N VAL A 86 40.81 -7.54 -1.84
CA VAL A 86 39.66 -8.15 -2.53
C VAL A 86 38.44 -8.05 -1.62
N VAL A 87 37.33 -7.53 -2.15
CA VAL A 87 36.06 -7.46 -1.44
C VAL A 87 35.11 -8.53 -2.00
N ILE A 88 34.74 -9.46 -1.15
CA ILE A 88 33.74 -10.50 -1.44
C ILE A 88 32.39 -9.97 -0.95
N PRO A 89 31.41 -9.75 -1.85
CA PRO A 89 30.09 -9.29 -1.45
C PRO A 89 29.41 -10.32 -0.55
N LYS A 90 28.62 -9.83 0.41
CA LYS A 90 27.72 -10.71 1.17
C LYS A 90 26.76 -11.39 0.18
N GLY A 91 26.63 -12.71 0.27
CA GLY A 91 25.64 -13.46 -0.50
C GLY A 91 24.21 -13.22 -0.01
N GLU A 92 23.24 -13.68 -0.78
CA GLU A 92 21.83 -13.64 -0.39
C GLU A 92 21.60 -14.38 0.93
N PRO A 93 20.64 -13.92 1.77
CA PRO A 93 20.28 -14.63 2.99
C PRO A 93 19.82 -16.06 2.68
N PHE A 94 20.27 -17.02 3.50
CA PHE A 94 19.80 -18.39 3.44
C PHE A 94 18.33 -18.45 3.89
N THR A 95 17.46 -18.98 3.05
CA THR A 95 16.02 -19.10 3.28
C THR A 95 15.63 -20.56 3.53
N PHE A 96 14.40 -20.79 3.99
CA PHE A 96 13.87 -22.15 4.14
C PHE A 96 13.82 -22.92 2.81
N ASN A 97 13.64 -22.22 1.69
CA ASN A 97 13.60 -22.82 0.35
C ASN A 97 14.96 -23.34 -0.12
N ASP A 98 16.05 -22.90 0.51
CA ASP A 98 17.42 -23.37 0.24
C ASP A 98 17.74 -24.69 0.96
N LEU A 99 16.85 -25.15 1.85
CA LEU A 99 17.00 -26.43 2.53
C LEU A 99 16.65 -27.59 1.60
N THR A 100 17.53 -28.60 1.58
CA THR A 100 17.24 -29.87 0.93
C THR A 100 16.10 -30.62 1.66
N PRO A 101 15.34 -31.48 0.97
CA PRO A 101 14.29 -32.29 1.60
C PRO A 101 14.78 -33.08 2.82
N LYS A 102 16.01 -33.64 2.76
CA LYS A 102 16.63 -34.37 3.88
C LYS A 102 16.92 -33.48 5.10
N GLN A 103 17.30 -32.21 4.87
CA GLN A 103 17.50 -31.25 5.97
C GLN A 103 16.16 -30.86 6.59
N ILE A 104 15.13 -30.65 5.77
CA ILE A 104 13.76 -30.39 6.25
C ILE A 104 13.27 -31.57 7.09
N GLU A 105 13.48 -32.81 6.63
CA GLU A 105 13.12 -34.01 7.35
C GLU A 105 13.84 -34.11 8.70
N LYS A 106 15.15 -33.84 8.76
CA LYS A 106 15.90 -33.78 10.04
C LYS A 106 15.39 -32.71 11.00
N ILE A 107 14.96 -31.55 10.48
CA ILE A 107 14.39 -30.47 11.30
C ILE A 107 13.01 -30.87 11.82
N LYS A 108 12.18 -31.53 11.00
CA LYS A 108 10.86 -32.05 11.39
C LYS A 108 10.96 -33.25 12.35
N ALA A 109 12.01 -34.05 12.21
CA ALA A 109 12.28 -35.23 13.06
C ALA A 109 12.90 -34.88 14.41
N LYS A 110 13.32 -33.62 14.63
CA LYS A 110 13.47 -33.14 16.00
C LYS A 110 12.07 -33.11 16.60
N GLU A 111 11.78 -34.04 17.50
CA GLU A 111 10.57 -34.03 18.33
C GLU A 111 10.46 -32.68 19.05
N ILE A 112 9.76 -31.74 18.42
CA ILE A 112 9.25 -30.57 19.09
C ILE A 112 7.89 -31.00 19.61
N ASP A 113 7.85 -31.28 20.91
CA ASP A 113 6.59 -31.54 21.58
C ASP A 113 5.75 -30.24 21.61
N LEU A 114 4.78 -30.18 20.71
CA LEU A 114 3.80 -29.10 20.62
C LEU A 114 2.47 -29.49 21.25
N SER A 115 2.38 -30.62 21.96
CA SER A 115 1.13 -31.13 22.55
C SER A 115 0.49 -30.15 23.54
N ASN A 116 1.29 -29.29 24.18
CA ASN A 116 0.83 -28.26 25.10
C ASN A 116 0.33 -26.97 24.41
N TYR A 117 0.36 -26.90 23.08
CA TYR A 117 -0.04 -25.71 22.32
C TYR A 117 -1.35 -25.97 21.58
N ALA A 118 -2.26 -24.98 21.63
CA ALA A 118 -3.51 -25.04 20.88
C ALA A 118 -3.27 -24.97 19.37
N THR A 119 -3.89 -25.88 18.63
CA THR A 119 -3.94 -25.86 17.17
C THR A 119 -5.00 -24.86 16.68
N LYS A 120 -4.93 -24.50 15.40
CA LYS A 120 -5.97 -23.67 14.76
C LYS A 120 -7.36 -24.31 14.87
N SER A 121 -7.43 -25.64 14.82
CA SER A 121 -8.67 -26.40 15.00
C SER A 121 -9.19 -26.32 16.44
N ASP A 122 -8.28 -26.35 17.42
CA ASP A 122 -8.65 -26.20 18.83
C ASP A 122 -9.27 -24.83 19.09
N LEU A 123 -8.70 -23.78 18.49
CA LEU A 123 -9.19 -22.40 18.61
C LEU A 123 -10.52 -22.14 17.88
N ALA A 124 -10.83 -22.88 16.82
CA ALA A 124 -12.02 -22.66 16.01
C ALA A 124 -13.33 -22.89 16.78
N ASN A 125 -13.29 -23.72 17.82
CA ASN A 125 -14.45 -24.07 18.63
C ASN A 125 -14.42 -23.45 20.03
N VAL A 126 -13.46 -22.56 20.31
CA VAL A 126 -13.42 -21.85 21.59
C VAL A 126 -14.58 -20.85 21.62
N ASP A 127 -15.61 -21.19 22.38
CA ASP A 127 -16.73 -20.29 22.63
C ASP A 127 -16.34 -19.22 23.67
N VAL A 128 -16.08 -18.01 23.19
CA VAL A 128 -15.85 -16.82 24.02
C VAL A 128 -17.14 -16.04 24.31
N SER A 129 -18.30 -16.46 23.78
CA SER A 129 -19.56 -15.74 23.99
C SER A 129 -19.89 -15.62 25.47
N GLY A 130 -19.56 -16.64 26.27
CA GLY A 130 -19.68 -16.64 27.73
C GLY A 130 -18.89 -15.52 28.42
N GLN A 131 -17.74 -15.11 27.87
CA GLN A 131 -16.91 -14.03 28.42
C GLN A 131 -17.50 -12.65 28.10
N LEU A 132 -18.31 -12.55 27.06
CA LEU A 132 -18.97 -11.32 26.64
C LEU A 132 -20.35 -11.15 27.28
N LYS A 133 -20.86 -12.19 27.97
CA LYS A 133 -22.10 -12.10 28.76
C LYS A 133 -21.96 -10.96 29.77
N ASN A 134 -22.96 -10.09 29.83
CA ASN A 134 -23.03 -8.87 30.65
C ASN A 134 -22.27 -7.63 30.16
N TYR A 135 -21.53 -7.67 29.05
CA TYR A 135 -21.05 -6.43 28.46
C TYR A 135 -22.20 -5.69 27.79
N THR A 136 -22.15 -4.36 27.87
CA THR A 136 -23.16 -3.51 27.22
C THR A 136 -22.89 -3.52 25.72
N THR A 137 -23.85 -4.00 24.94
CA THR A 137 -23.78 -4.03 23.48
C THR A 137 -24.32 -2.75 22.88
N ASN A 138 -25.43 -2.24 23.42
CA ASN A 138 -26.11 -1.02 22.96
C ASN A 138 -26.55 -0.14 24.12
N VAL A 139 -26.73 1.15 23.85
CA VAL A 139 -27.31 2.14 24.76
C VAL A 139 -28.51 2.80 24.07
N GLY A 140 -29.59 3.01 24.80
CA GLY A 140 -30.82 3.58 24.32
C GLY A 140 -31.52 4.40 25.39
N ILE A 141 -32.73 4.84 25.09
CA ILE A 141 -33.59 5.58 26.01
C ILE A 141 -34.90 4.79 26.12
N ASP A 142 -35.38 4.55 27.34
CA ASP A 142 -36.65 3.88 27.57
C ASP A 142 -37.85 4.81 27.34
N ASP A 143 -39.05 4.24 27.41
CA ASP A 143 -40.31 4.97 27.24
C ASP A 143 -40.45 6.13 28.22
N ASP A 144 -39.89 6.04 29.43
CA ASP A 144 -39.96 7.09 30.45
C ASP A 144 -38.83 8.14 30.28
N GLY A 145 -37.96 7.96 29.29
CA GLY A 145 -36.90 8.89 28.93
C GLY A 145 -35.59 8.72 29.71
N PHE A 146 -35.38 7.56 30.34
CA PHE A 146 -34.14 7.21 31.05
C PHE A 146 -33.19 6.39 30.18
N ILE A 147 -31.89 6.49 30.46
CA ILE A 147 -30.88 5.69 29.77
C ILE A 147 -31.09 4.19 30.09
N ALA A 148 -31.13 3.38 29.04
CA ALA A 148 -31.20 1.93 29.12
C ALA A 148 -29.99 1.28 28.42
N PHE A 149 -29.56 0.13 28.93
CA PHE A 149 -28.41 -0.62 28.44
C PHE A 149 -28.85 -1.99 27.95
N ASN A 150 -28.46 -2.37 26.74
CA ASN A 150 -28.67 -3.72 26.24
C ASN A 150 -27.49 -4.62 26.65
N ARG A 151 -27.80 -5.77 27.23
CA ARG A 151 -26.84 -6.85 27.53
C ARG A 151 -27.50 -8.15 27.12
N ASP A 152 -26.83 -8.90 26.25
CA ASP A 152 -27.31 -10.21 25.77
C ASP A 152 -28.75 -10.17 25.21
N GLY A 153 -29.10 -9.09 24.50
CA GLY A 153 -30.43 -8.90 23.90
C GLY A 153 -31.50 -8.36 24.87
N ASN A 154 -31.21 -8.32 26.18
CA ASN A 154 -32.13 -7.80 27.19
C ASN A 154 -31.80 -6.35 27.54
N TRP A 155 -32.83 -5.52 27.68
CA TRP A 155 -32.70 -4.12 28.06
C TRP A 155 -32.84 -3.95 29.57
N TYR A 156 -31.90 -3.22 30.17
CA TYR A 156 -31.85 -2.91 31.60
C TYR A 156 -31.86 -1.39 31.78
N THR A 157 -32.73 -0.88 32.66
CA THR A 157 -32.76 0.53 33.03
C THR A 157 -32.05 0.74 34.37
N THR A 158 -31.60 1.97 34.64
CA THR A 158 -31.08 2.31 35.97
C THR A 158 -32.23 2.43 36.96
N ASP A 159 -32.11 1.79 38.12
CA ASP A 159 -33.09 1.93 39.20
C ASP A 159 -33.06 3.35 39.81
N ALA A 160 -34.12 3.70 40.56
CA ALA A 160 -34.23 5.02 41.20
C ALA A 160 -33.16 5.29 42.29
N ARG A 161 -32.38 4.27 42.68
CA ARG A 161 -31.32 4.36 43.70
C ARG A 161 -29.93 4.56 43.08
N THR A 162 -29.82 4.46 41.76
CA THR A 162 -28.55 4.58 41.04
C THR A 162 -28.13 6.05 40.95
N PRO A 163 -26.95 6.45 41.46
CA PRO A 163 -26.53 7.86 41.54
C PRO A 163 -26.33 8.54 40.17
N TYR A 164 -26.26 7.76 39.10
CA TYR A 164 -26.07 8.25 37.73
C TYR A 164 -27.32 8.12 36.85
N ARG A 165 -28.50 7.87 37.44
CA ARG A 165 -29.77 7.85 36.70
C ARG A 165 -30.05 9.23 36.11
N LYS A 166 -30.04 9.34 34.79
CA LYS A 166 -30.27 10.59 34.05
C LYS A 166 -31.48 10.45 33.14
N GLN A 167 -32.49 11.30 33.36
CA GLN A 167 -33.58 11.49 32.40
C GLN A 167 -33.08 12.43 31.30
N VAL A 168 -33.17 11.98 30.05
CA VAL A 168 -32.64 12.70 28.88
C VAL A 168 -33.71 13.07 27.87
N ALA A 169 -34.92 12.53 28.01
CA ALA A 169 -36.11 12.90 27.25
C ALA A 169 -37.36 12.69 28.12
N PHE A 170 -38.53 13.18 27.71
CA PHE A 170 -39.82 12.79 28.29
C PHE A 170 -40.65 12.10 27.21
N LYS A 171 -41.35 11.01 27.57
CA LYS A 171 -42.34 10.36 26.69
C LYS A 171 -43.35 11.38 26.18
N ASP A 172 -43.87 12.14 27.14
CA ASP A 172 -44.82 13.21 26.94
C ASP A 172 -44.10 14.52 27.20
N HIS A 173 -43.89 15.30 26.14
CA HIS A 173 -43.48 16.69 26.25
C HIS A 173 -44.56 17.57 25.64
N LYS A 174 -44.69 18.77 26.19
CA LYS A 174 -45.55 19.81 25.65
C LYS A 174 -44.69 20.87 25.00
N HIS A 175 -45.11 21.31 23.82
CA HIS A 175 -44.61 22.52 23.22
C HIS A 175 -45.49 23.68 23.65
N GLU A 176 -44.87 24.78 24.05
CA GLU A 176 -45.60 26.01 24.33
C GLU A 176 -45.89 26.73 23.00
N ILE A 177 -46.93 27.56 22.95
CA ILE A 177 -47.22 28.37 21.75
C ILE A 177 -46.02 29.26 21.36
N THR A 178 -45.16 29.59 22.34
CA THR A 178 -43.90 30.31 22.16
C THR A 178 -42.86 29.55 21.33
N ASP A 179 -42.97 28.22 21.19
CA ASP A 179 -42.08 27.43 20.36
C ASP A 179 -42.33 27.65 18.85
N ILE A 180 -43.49 28.22 18.51
CA ILE A 180 -43.88 28.50 17.13
C ILE A 180 -43.26 29.82 16.67
N ASN A 181 -42.06 29.75 16.10
CA ASN A 181 -41.41 30.89 15.45
C ASN A 181 -41.89 31.08 14.00
N ASN A 182 -41.88 32.32 13.51
CA ASN A 182 -42.17 32.68 12.11
C ASN A 182 -43.60 32.43 11.59
N LEU A 183 -44.56 32.06 12.46
CA LEU A 183 -45.96 31.88 12.05
C LEU A 183 -46.54 33.14 11.40
N GLN A 184 -46.25 34.32 11.97
CA GLN A 184 -46.70 35.59 11.43
C GLN A 184 -46.20 35.83 10.00
N THR A 185 -44.91 35.56 9.74
CA THR A 185 -44.32 35.69 8.39
C THR A 185 -45.02 34.76 7.39
N SER A 186 -45.24 33.50 7.78
CA SER A 186 -45.93 32.51 6.94
C SER A 186 -47.38 32.86 6.65
N LEU A 187 -48.09 33.48 7.61
CA LEU A 187 -49.47 33.92 7.43
C LEU A 187 -49.57 35.20 6.56
N ASN A 188 -48.65 36.15 6.73
CA ASN A 188 -48.62 37.38 5.96
C ASN A 188 -48.51 37.13 4.44
N ASN A 189 -47.84 36.06 4.02
CA ASN A 189 -47.72 35.69 2.60
C ASN A 189 -48.99 35.05 2.01
N LYS A 190 -49.97 34.63 2.83
CA LYS A 190 -51.20 34.00 2.32
C LYS A 190 -52.36 34.97 2.08
N ALA A 191 -52.35 36.14 2.72
CA ALA A 191 -53.54 37.01 2.75
C ALA A 191 -53.63 38.01 1.59
N ASN A 192 -52.53 38.32 0.89
CA ASN A 192 -52.46 39.52 0.04
C ASN A 192 -52.28 39.30 -1.45
N GLU A 193 -52.24 38.07 -1.98
CA GLU A 193 -51.88 37.94 -3.40
C GLU A 193 -53.02 38.15 -4.38
N ASN A 194 -54.28 37.72 -4.15
CA ASN A 194 -55.31 37.88 -5.19
C ASN A 194 -56.78 37.80 -4.70
N HIS A 195 -57.38 38.90 -4.23
CA HIS A 195 -58.83 39.05 -4.46
C HIS A 195 -59.27 40.51 -4.63
N THR A 196 -60.23 40.73 -5.55
CA THR A 196 -60.94 41.99 -5.75
C THR A 196 -62.45 41.71 -5.76
N HIS A 197 -63.23 42.57 -5.11
CA HIS A 197 -64.69 42.47 -5.08
C HIS A 197 -65.28 43.21 -6.30
N ARG A 198 -65.98 42.49 -7.18
CA ARG A 198 -66.66 43.07 -8.37
C ARG A 198 -68.02 43.65 -7.95
N GLU A 199 -68.18 44.97 -8.02
CA GLU A 199 -69.39 45.67 -7.56
C GLU A 199 -70.54 45.73 -8.59
N TYR A 200 -71.75 45.80 -8.05
CA TYR A 200 -73.06 45.74 -8.70
C TYR A 200 -73.56 47.13 -9.14
N ILE A 201 -74.39 47.17 -10.20
CA ILE A 201 -75.19 48.29 -10.77
C ILE A 201 -74.67 49.72 -10.50
N ARG A 202 -74.16 50.38 -11.55
CA ARG A 202 -73.56 51.72 -11.42
C ARG A 202 -74.59 52.84 -11.34
N ASN A 203 -75.67 52.75 -12.12
CA ASN A 203 -76.69 53.81 -12.22
C ASN A 203 -78.07 53.19 -12.47
N VAL A 204 -79.12 53.95 -12.14
CA VAL A 204 -80.53 53.63 -12.45
C VAL A 204 -81.16 54.84 -13.12
N GLY A 205 -82.00 54.61 -14.13
CA GLY A 205 -82.65 55.61 -14.96
C GLY A 205 -84.02 55.12 -15.45
N VAL A 206 -84.60 55.83 -16.41
CA VAL A 206 -85.90 55.49 -17.02
C VAL A 206 -85.70 55.38 -18.53
N ASP A 207 -86.24 54.33 -19.14
CA ASP A 207 -86.20 54.15 -20.60
C ASP A 207 -87.26 54.98 -21.34
N ASP A 208 -87.19 54.96 -22.67
CA ASP A 208 -88.08 55.75 -23.55
C ASP A 208 -89.56 55.35 -23.42
N ASP A 209 -89.84 54.15 -22.90
CA ASP A 209 -91.19 53.65 -22.63
C ASP A 209 -91.66 53.98 -21.20
N GLY A 210 -90.83 54.67 -20.40
CA GLY A 210 -91.16 55.11 -19.04
C GLY A 210 -90.88 54.09 -17.93
N PHE A 211 -90.10 53.04 -18.19
CA PHE A 211 -89.77 52.00 -17.20
C PHE A 211 -88.37 52.14 -16.61
N ILE A 212 -88.19 51.67 -15.37
CA ILE A 212 -86.88 51.68 -14.70
C ILE A 212 -85.87 50.82 -15.48
N ALA A 213 -84.73 51.42 -15.81
CA ALA A 213 -83.57 50.77 -16.41
C ALA A 213 -82.33 50.92 -15.52
N PHE A 214 -81.43 49.95 -15.53
CA PHE A 214 -80.19 49.96 -14.74
C PHE A 214 -78.95 49.81 -15.63
N ASN A 215 -77.91 50.57 -15.33
CA ASN A 215 -76.64 50.51 -16.02
C ASN A 215 -75.72 49.48 -15.34
N ARG A 216 -75.32 48.46 -16.10
CA ARG A 216 -74.27 47.53 -15.71
C ARG A 216 -73.17 47.59 -16.75
N ASP A 217 -71.97 47.96 -16.31
CA ASP A 217 -70.76 48.03 -17.15
C ASP A 217 -70.91 48.91 -18.41
N GLY A 218 -71.65 50.03 -18.31
CA GLY A 218 -71.86 50.96 -19.41
C GLY A 218 -73.07 50.61 -20.30
N ASN A 219 -73.61 49.40 -20.17
CA ASN A 219 -74.81 48.98 -20.90
C ASN A 219 -76.06 49.16 -20.05
N TRP A 220 -77.11 49.71 -20.66
CA TRP A 220 -78.40 49.89 -20.03
C TRP A 220 -79.28 48.67 -20.26
N TYR A 221 -79.87 48.17 -19.18
CA TYR A 221 -80.81 47.06 -19.18
C TYR A 221 -82.16 47.56 -18.67
N THR A 222 -83.21 47.33 -19.44
CA THR A 222 -84.59 47.57 -18.99
C THR A 222 -85.23 46.27 -18.50
N THR A 223 -86.29 46.41 -17.71
CA THR A 223 -87.11 45.30 -17.24
C THR A 223 -88.12 44.90 -18.32
N ASP A 224 -88.24 43.60 -18.59
CA ASP A 224 -89.21 43.09 -19.56
C ASP A 224 -90.61 42.94 -18.94
N ALA A 225 -91.65 42.74 -19.77
CA ALA A 225 -93.04 42.61 -19.32
C ALA A 225 -93.29 41.43 -18.35
N ARG A 226 -92.35 40.49 -18.22
CA ARG A 226 -92.45 39.33 -17.33
C ARG A 226 -91.70 39.54 -16.01
N THR A 227 -90.98 40.65 -15.87
CA THR A 227 -90.20 40.97 -14.68
C THR A 227 -91.15 41.36 -13.54
N PRO A 228 -91.19 40.58 -12.44
CA PRO A 228 -92.02 40.94 -11.28
C PRO A 228 -91.60 42.31 -10.74
N TYR A 229 -92.58 43.13 -10.34
CA TYR A 229 -92.39 44.51 -9.84
C TYR A 229 -91.94 45.55 -10.88
N ARG A 230 -92.04 45.25 -12.18
CA ARG A 230 -91.89 46.27 -13.23
C ARG A 230 -92.88 47.41 -13.01
N LYS A 231 -92.35 48.63 -12.92
CA LYS A 231 -93.14 49.84 -12.65
C LYS A 231 -92.84 50.89 -13.72
N GLN A 232 -93.88 51.36 -14.39
CA GLN A 232 -93.80 52.55 -15.23
C GLN A 232 -93.80 53.76 -14.29
N VAL A 233 -92.79 54.61 -14.41
CA VAL A 233 -92.54 55.74 -13.51
C VAL A 233 -92.93 57.09 -14.12
N ALA A 234 -93.48 57.10 -15.34
CA ALA A 234 -94.10 58.25 -16.00
C ALA A 234 -95.43 57.85 -16.64
#